data_AF-A0A0D3V9K9-F1
#
_entry.id   AF-A0A0D3V9K9-F1
#
_cell.length_a   1.000
_cell.length_b   1.000
_cell.length_c   1.000
_cell.angle_alpha   90.00
_cell.angle_beta   90.00
_cell.angle_gamma   90.00
#
_symmetry.space_group_name_H-M   'P 1'
#
loop_
_entity.id
_entity.type
_entity.pdbx_description
1 polymer ?
#
loop_
_entity_poly.entity_id
_entity_poly.type
_entity_poly.pdbx_seq_one_letter_code
_entity_poly.pdbx_strand_id
1 'polypeptide(L)'
;MKLFLLVIIAFIVVLIMSFVALRTRKSSGNVIKFRKKNSKQDLQKCTYCKKRNKITFYASDDGTVVGVCKECRPKADSRDMLPI
;
A
#
# COMPACT_ATOMS: atom_id res chain seq x y z
N MET A 1 -58.40 8.06 -12.59
CA MET A 1 -57.31 9.06 -12.70
C MET A 1 -56.22 8.86 -11.65
N LYS A 2 -56.53 8.95 -10.34
CA LYS A 2 -55.54 8.84 -9.25
C LYS A 2 -54.79 7.49 -9.19
N LEU A 3 -55.49 6.37 -9.45
CA LEU A 3 -54.88 5.04 -9.44
C LEU A 3 -53.83 4.86 -10.55
N PHE A 4 -54.13 5.34 -11.77
CA PHE A 4 -53.18 5.33 -12.88
C PHE A 4 -51.92 6.17 -12.58
N LEU A 5 -52.09 7.31 -11.92
CA LEU A 5 -50.99 8.20 -11.53
C LEU A 5 -50.07 7.53 -10.49
N LEU A 6 -50.64 6.80 -9.52
CA LEU A 6 -49.86 6.02 -8.55
C LEU A 6 -49.09 4.86 -9.19
N VAL A 7 -49.70 4.17 -10.17
CA VAL A 7 -49.04 3.08 -10.90
C VAL A 7 -47.85 3.58 -11.72
N ILE A 8 -48.01 4.73 -12.39
CA ILE A 8 -46.91 5.34 -13.18
C ILE A 8 -45.76 5.77 -12.27
N ILE A 9 -46.05 6.39 -11.12
CA ILE A 9 -45.02 6.79 -10.15
C ILE A 9 -44.29 5.56 -9.61
N ALA A 10 -45.01 4.51 -9.23
CA ALA A 10 -44.40 3.26 -8.74
C ALA A 10 -43.48 2.64 -9.81
N PHE A 11 -43.90 2.64 -11.07
CA PHE A 11 -43.11 2.10 -12.18
C PHE A 11 -41.82 2.90 -12.40
N ILE A 12 -41.89 4.23 -12.35
CA ILE A 12 -40.71 5.11 -12.49
C ILE A 12 -39.73 4.86 -11.33
N VAL A 13 -40.21 4.74 -10.09
CA VAL A 13 -39.37 4.45 -8.93
C VAL A 13 -38.66 3.11 -9.07
N VAL A 14 -39.36 2.07 -9.52
CA VAL A 14 -38.77 0.74 -9.77
C VAL A 14 -37.69 0.79 -10.85
N LEU A 15 -37.93 1.52 -11.94
CA LEU A 15 -36.94 1.70 -13.01
C LEU A 15 -35.69 2.42 -12.50
N ILE A 16 -35.85 3.50 -11.73
CA ILE A 16 -34.72 4.24 -11.14
C ILE A 16 -33.91 3.34 -10.20
N MET A 17 -34.59 2.59 -9.32
CA MET A 17 -33.93 1.68 -8.38
C MET A 17 -33.14 0.59 -9.11
N SER A 18 -33.70 0.00 -10.17
CA SER A 18 -33.02 -1.02 -10.96
C SER A 18 -31.77 -0.47 -11.67
N PHE A 19 -31.86 0.75 -12.21
CA PHE A 19 -30.74 1.41 -12.89
C PHE A 19 -29.58 1.72 -11.94
N VAL A 20 -29.89 2.18 -10.72
CA VAL A 20 -28.89 2.44 -9.66
C VAL A 20 -28.24 1.13 -9.18
N ALA A 21 -29.03 0.07 -9.01
CA ALA A 21 -28.52 -1.25 -8.60
C ALA A 21 -27.54 -1.85 -9.63
N LEU A 22 -27.83 -1.67 -10.93
CA LEU A 22 -26.95 -2.13 -12.01
C LEU A 22 -25.62 -1.36 -12.06
N ARG A 23 -25.64 -0.04 -11.80
CA ARG A 23 -24.42 0.79 -11.77
C ARG A 23 -23.54 0.53 -10.54
N THR A 24 -24.12 0.08 -9.43
CA THR A 24 -23.39 -0.14 -8.18
C THR A 24 -22.73 -1.52 -8.09
N ARG A 25 -22.87 -2.38 -9.11
CA ARG A 25 -22.06 -3.60 -9.26
C ARG A 25 -20.60 -3.23 -9.57
N LYS A 26 -19.89 -2.78 -8.54
CA LYS A 26 -18.46 -2.60 -8.52
C LYS A 26 -17.85 -4.00 -8.60
N SER A 27 -17.32 -4.35 -9.77
CA SER A 27 -16.58 -5.58 -10.01
C SER A 27 -15.48 -5.72 -8.94
N SER A 28 -15.66 -6.66 -8.02
CA SER A 28 -14.64 -7.08 -7.07
C SER A 28 -13.63 -7.93 -7.82
N GLY A 29 -12.76 -7.27 -8.60
CA GLY A 29 -11.64 -7.93 -9.26
C GLY A 29 -10.76 -8.62 -8.22
N ASN A 30 -10.40 -9.88 -8.49
CA ASN A 30 -9.49 -10.71 -7.71
C ASN A 30 -8.04 -10.21 -7.85
N VAL A 31 -7.81 -8.95 -7.47
CA VAL A 31 -6.50 -8.30 -7.55
C VAL A 31 -6.27 -7.65 -6.20
N ILE A 32 -5.39 -8.26 -5.41
CA ILE A 32 -4.94 -7.71 -4.14
C ILE A 32 -4.13 -6.46 -4.47
N LYS A 33 -4.68 -5.28 -4.14
CA LYS A 33 -3.98 -4.01 -4.33
C LYS A 33 -2.85 -3.93 -3.30
N PHE A 34 -1.61 -3.83 -3.77
CA PHE A 34 -0.48 -3.51 -2.90
C PHE A 34 -0.69 -2.12 -2.30
N ARG A 35 -1.14 -2.08 -1.04
CA ARG A 35 -1.31 -0.84 -0.30
C ARG A 35 0.08 -0.38 0.10
N LYS A 36 0.59 0.67 -0.57
CA LYS A 36 1.86 1.32 -0.19
C LYS A 36 1.72 1.82 1.25
N LYS A 37 2.27 1.08 2.20
CA LYS A 37 2.33 1.49 3.61
C LYS A 37 3.20 2.74 3.63
N ASN A 38 2.62 3.90 3.96
CA ASN A 38 3.38 5.07 4.37
C ASN A 38 4.06 4.68 5.69
N SER A 39 5.19 4.00 5.60
CA SER A 39 6.04 3.78 6.76
C SER A 39 6.47 5.17 7.20
N LYS A 40 5.91 5.63 8.34
CA LYS A 40 6.75 6.39 9.29
C LYS A 40 8.06 5.62 9.29
N GLN A 41 9.12 6.24 8.76
CA GLN A 41 10.42 5.58 8.58
C GLN A 41 10.82 5.07 9.96
N ASP A 42 10.57 3.78 10.20
CA ASP A 42 10.77 3.23 11.52
C ASP A 42 12.27 3.32 11.76
N LEU A 43 12.65 4.05 12.79
CA LEU A 43 14.05 4.30 13.10
C LEU A 43 14.64 2.97 13.57
N GLN A 44 15.35 2.31 12.67
CA GLN A 44 15.95 1.00 12.93
C GLN A 44 17.36 1.16 13.49
N LYS A 45 17.81 0.14 14.20
CA LYS A 45 19.13 0.13 14.83
C LYS A 45 20.22 -0.11 13.80
N CYS A 46 21.20 0.79 13.72
CA CYS A 46 22.39 0.57 12.90
C CYS A 46 23.25 -0.56 13.49
N THR A 47 23.74 -1.47 12.63
CA THR A 47 24.58 -2.60 13.02
C THR A 47 25.90 -2.14 13.64
N TYR A 48 26.50 -1.06 13.11
CA TYR A 48 27.82 -0.58 13.53
C TYR A 48 27.78 0.33 14.75
N CYS A 49 26.94 1.37 14.75
CA CYS A 49 26.91 2.38 15.82
C CYS A 49 25.79 2.16 16.84
N LYS A 50 24.89 1.19 16.62
CA LYS A 50 23.78 0.82 17.51
C LYS A 50 22.75 1.93 17.78
N LYS A 51 22.85 3.10 17.12
CA LYS A 51 21.87 4.19 17.18
C LYS A 51 20.63 3.86 16.33
N ARG A 52 19.44 4.32 16.75
CA ARG A 52 18.20 4.21 15.97
C ARG A 52 18.12 5.37 14.99
N ASN A 53 18.26 5.09 13.70
CA ASN A 53 18.28 6.07 12.62
C ASN A 53 17.66 5.48 11.34
N LYS A 54 17.49 6.31 10.31
CA LYS A 54 17.24 5.78 8.97
C LYS A 54 18.49 5.01 8.52
N ILE A 55 18.28 3.76 8.13
CA ILE A 55 19.34 2.86 7.65
C ILE A 55 19.05 2.45 6.20
N THR A 56 20.11 2.09 5.51
CA THR A 56 20.08 1.38 4.23
C THR A 56 20.55 -0.05 4.49
N PHE A 57 19.92 -1.03 3.85
CA PHE A 57 20.37 -2.40 3.94
C PHE A 57 21.45 -2.66 2.91
N TYR A 58 22.47 -3.41 3.33
CA TYR A 58 23.58 -3.82 2.49
C TYR A 58 23.70 -5.33 2.55
N ALA A 59 23.89 -5.96 1.39
CA ALA A 59 24.21 -7.36 1.25
C ALA A 59 25.74 -7.51 1.15
N SER A 60 26.25 -8.45 1.94
CA SER A 60 27.65 -8.88 1.93
C SER A 60 27.77 -10.19 1.14
N ASP A 61 28.96 -10.47 0.61
CA ASP A 61 29.22 -11.64 -0.24
C ASP A 61 29.01 -12.98 0.48
N ASP A 62 29.07 -12.97 1.82
CA ASP A 62 28.75 -14.11 2.68
C ASP A 62 27.23 -14.34 2.85
N GLY A 63 26.40 -13.57 2.15
CA GLY A 63 24.94 -13.65 2.23
C GLY A 63 24.34 -12.96 3.46
N THR A 64 25.15 -12.26 4.26
CA THR A 64 24.65 -11.50 5.41
C THR A 64 24.05 -10.16 4.98
N VAL A 65 22.99 -9.76 5.66
CA VAL A 65 22.33 -8.46 5.43
C VAL A 65 22.54 -7.57 6.65
N VAL A 66 23.15 -6.41 6.44
CA VAL A 66 23.44 -5.45 7.51
C VAL A 66 22.73 -4.13 7.28
N GLY A 67 22.11 -3.62 8.35
CA GLY A 67 21.49 -2.30 8.38
C GLY A 67 22.50 -1.22 8.76
N VAL A 68 22.71 -0.22 7.89
CA VAL A 68 23.76 0.79 8.06
C VAL A 68 23.18 2.21 7.96
N CYS A 69 23.46 3.05 8.96
CA CYS A 69 23.06 4.46 8.91
C CYS A 69 23.99 5.28 8.02
N LYS A 70 23.56 6.49 7.63
CA LYS A 70 24.33 7.42 6.78
C LYS A 70 25.75 7.69 7.29
N GLU A 71 25.94 7.80 8.59
CA GLU A 71 27.26 8.02 9.23
C GLU A 71 28.18 6.81 9.11
N CYS A 72 27.63 5.60 9.10
CA CYS A 72 28.39 4.35 9.05
C CYS A 72 28.55 3.79 7.64
N ARG A 73 27.98 4.45 6.63
CA ARG A 73 28.09 4.06 5.21
C ARG A 73 29.52 3.77 4.75
N PRO A 74 30.55 4.56 5.12
CA PRO A 74 31.93 4.28 4.71
C PRO A 74 32.43 2.89 5.11
N LYS A 75 31.89 2.29 6.19
CA LYS A 75 32.26 0.94 6.63
C LYS A 75 31.67 -0.17 5.75
N ALA A 76 30.50 0.08 5.18
CA ALA A 76 29.88 -0.84 4.23
C ALA A 76 30.56 -0.72 2.86
N ASP A 77 30.78 0.52 2.42
CA ASP A 77 31.45 0.81 1.14
C ASP A 77 32.90 0.27 1.16
N SER A 78 33.64 0.36 2.27
CA SER A 78 34.99 -0.22 2.40
C SER A 78 35.06 -1.74 2.34
N ARG A 79 33.90 -2.42 2.48
CA ARG A 79 33.77 -3.88 2.44
C ARG A 79 33.11 -4.34 1.15
N ASP A 80 33.03 -3.47 0.14
CA ASP A 80 32.39 -3.71 -1.15
C ASP A 80 30.95 -4.25 -1.05
N MET A 81 30.24 -3.93 0.05
CA MET A 81 28.87 -4.38 0.25
C MET A 81 27.92 -3.62 -0.69
N LEU A 82 26.93 -4.33 -1.24
CA LEU A 82 25.98 -3.78 -2.20
C LEU A 82 24.68 -3.35 -1.50
N PRO A 83 24.18 -2.13 -1.74
CA PRO A 83 22.90 -1.70 -1.19
C PRO A 83 21.73 -2.45 -1.85
N ILE A 84 20.77 -2.88 -1.03
CA ILE A 84 19.56 -3.61 -1.45
C ILE A 84 18.26 -2.96 -0.96
#